data_AF-A0A2U2JB22-F1
#
_entry.id   AF-A0A2U2JB22-F1
#
_cell.length_a   1.000
_cell.length_b   1.000
_cell.length_c   1.000
_cell.angle_alpha   90.00
_cell.angle_beta   90.00
_cell.angle_gamma   90.00
#
_symmetry.space_group_name_H-M   'P 1'
#
loop_
_entity.id
_entity.type
_entity.pdbx_description
1 polymer ?
#
loop_
_entity_poly.entity_id
_entity_poly.type
_entity_poly.pdbx_seq_one_letter_code
_entity_poly.pdbx_strand_id
1 'polypeptide(L)'
;MGPDFSGTFVQKDQMGRPAVNTVFVSASSKDEFNVTVPSKQGAKFQSMFETNLTGLSPAYANSGDKNALGLDAAAFTGLLATDVLNVSLDGKTTFYDGTNVLTGRALADDVITVELLLIFGGEDFSENPSLSNDNVDANDKTFLNSFPYLASPW
;
A
#
# COMPACT_ATOMS: atom_id res chain seq x y z
N MET A 1 -39.63 3.17 2.23
CA MET A 1 -39.12 2.02 3.01
C MET A 1 -37.61 2.13 2.99
N GLY A 2 -36.95 2.26 4.14
CA GLY A 2 -35.48 2.35 4.19
C GLY A 2 -34.84 0.98 3.91
N PRO A 3 -33.53 0.92 3.64
CA PRO A 3 -32.81 -0.34 3.57
C PRO A 3 -32.92 -1.10 4.91
N ASP A 4 -33.20 -2.40 4.84
CA ASP A 4 -33.19 -3.32 5.99
C ASP A 4 -31.76 -3.82 6.24
N PHE A 5 -31.25 -3.59 7.46
CA PHE A 5 -29.91 -3.99 7.89
C PHE A 5 -29.93 -5.15 8.90
N SER A 6 -31.05 -5.87 9.02
CA SER A 6 -31.11 -7.06 9.87
C SER A 6 -30.26 -8.21 9.27
N GLY A 7 -29.48 -8.88 10.12
CA GLY A 7 -28.64 -10.02 9.72
C GLY A 7 -27.38 -10.20 10.57
N THR A 8 -26.63 -11.27 10.30
CA THR A 8 -25.29 -11.51 10.86
C THR A 8 -24.25 -10.99 9.87
N PHE A 9 -23.45 -10.01 10.30
CA PHE A 9 -22.35 -9.47 9.51
C PHE A 9 -21.07 -10.23 9.82
N VAL A 10 -20.28 -10.50 8.79
CA VAL A 10 -18.94 -11.06 8.92
C VAL A 10 -17.96 -10.15 8.18
N GLN A 11 -16.77 -9.98 8.74
CA GLN A 11 -15.70 -9.26 8.05
C GLN A 11 -15.36 -10.01 6.76
N LYS A 12 -15.41 -9.33 5.61
CA LYS A 12 -15.01 -9.93 4.33
C LYS A 12 -13.63 -9.48 3.86
N ASP A 13 -13.29 -8.22 4.09
CA ASP A 13 -12.02 -7.66 3.64
C ASP A 13 -11.47 -6.62 4.62
N GLN A 14 -10.19 -6.70 4.95
CA GLN A 14 -9.49 -5.66 5.68
C GLN A 14 -8.57 -4.97 4.67
N MET A 15 -8.82 -3.67 4.43
CA MET A 15 -8.03 -2.87 3.51
C MET A 15 -7.59 -1.57 4.19
N GLY A 16 -6.37 -1.55 4.68
CA GLY A 16 -5.71 -0.35 5.22
C GLY A 16 -4.93 0.38 4.13
N ARG A 17 -3.94 -0.30 3.55
CA ARG A 17 -3.02 0.21 2.54
C ARG A 17 -3.39 -0.32 1.16
N PRO A 18 -3.38 0.53 0.12
CA PRO A 18 -3.62 0.08 -1.24
C PRO A 18 -2.67 -1.06 -1.67
N ALA A 19 -3.18 -1.94 -2.54
CA ALA A 19 -2.50 -3.06 -3.20
C ALA A 19 -1.76 -4.12 -2.34
N VAL A 20 -1.53 -3.93 -1.04
CA VAL A 20 -0.75 -4.86 -0.18
C VAL A 20 -1.32 -6.28 -0.20
N ASN A 21 -2.62 -6.43 0.03
CA ASN A 21 -3.31 -7.73 0.00
C ASN A 21 -3.37 -8.35 -1.41
N THR A 22 -3.16 -7.55 -2.45
CA THR A 22 -3.13 -8.04 -3.84
C THR A 22 -1.75 -8.55 -4.23
N VAL A 23 -0.68 -7.87 -3.79
CA VAL A 23 0.69 -8.15 -4.21
C VAL A 23 1.36 -9.20 -3.32
N PHE A 24 1.20 -9.09 -1.99
CA PHE A 24 2.02 -9.86 -1.05
C PHE A 24 1.30 -11.00 -0.35
N VAL A 25 -0.03 -11.04 -0.39
CA VAL A 25 -0.81 -12.12 0.23
C VAL A 25 -1.11 -13.20 -0.80
N SER A 26 -0.67 -14.42 -0.54
CA SER A 26 -0.98 -15.57 -1.41
C SER A 26 -2.50 -15.81 -1.50
N ALA A 27 -2.98 -16.32 -2.63
CA ALA A 27 -4.41 -16.53 -2.87
C ALA A 27 -5.08 -17.39 -1.77
N SER A 28 -4.39 -18.41 -1.26
CA SER A 28 -4.88 -19.28 -0.18
C SER A 28 -4.95 -18.60 1.19
N SER A 29 -4.27 -17.47 1.37
CA SER A 29 -4.18 -16.77 2.66
C SER A 29 -5.02 -15.50 2.73
N LYS A 30 -5.72 -15.12 1.65
CA LYS A 30 -6.51 -13.88 1.61
C LYS A 30 -7.62 -13.82 2.66
N ASP A 31 -8.46 -14.85 2.73
CA ASP A 31 -9.54 -14.87 3.74
C ASP A 31 -8.96 -14.86 5.16
N GLU A 32 -7.84 -15.53 5.40
CA GLU A 32 -7.16 -15.55 6.70
C GLU A 32 -6.55 -14.19 7.06
N PHE A 33 -5.93 -13.52 6.10
CA PHE A 33 -5.39 -12.16 6.25
C PHE A 33 -6.51 -11.18 6.60
N ASN A 34 -7.63 -11.25 5.89
CA ASN A 34 -8.79 -10.36 6.02
C ASN A 34 -9.51 -10.46 7.36
N VAL A 35 -9.34 -11.56 8.10
CA VAL A 35 -9.92 -11.74 9.45
C VAL A 35 -8.88 -11.66 10.57
N THR A 36 -7.59 -11.61 10.25
CA THR A 36 -6.53 -11.49 11.25
C THR A 36 -6.40 -10.04 11.69
N VAL A 37 -6.65 -9.79 12.98
CA VAL A 37 -6.54 -8.43 13.55
C VAL A 37 -5.14 -7.83 13.32
N PRO A 38 -5.03 -6.51 13.07
CA PRO A 38 -3.74 -5.86 12.76
C PRO A 38 -2.59 -6.20 13.70
N SER A 39 -2.86 -6.25 15.01
CA SER A 39 -1.86 -6.56 16.05
C SER A 39 -1.27 -7.98 15.96
N LYS A 40 -1.83 -8.85 15.11
CA LYS A 40 -1.36 -10.22 14.86
C LYS A 40 -0.89 -10.44 13.42
N GLN A 41 -1.09 -9.49 12.51
CA GLN A 41 -0.75 -9.69 11.10
C GLN A 41 0.75 -9.76 10.87
N GLY A 42 1.53 -8.83 11.44
CA GLY A 42 3.00 -8.83 11.28
C GLY A 42 3.65 -10.16 11.66
N ALA A 43 3.31 -10.70 12.83
CA ALA A 43 3.84 -11.98 13.31
C ALA A 43 3.44 -13.18 12.43
N LYS A 44 2.36 -13.07 11.65
CA LYS A 44 1.78 -14.18 10.88
C LYS A 44 2.15 -14.13 9.39
N PHE A 45 2.27 -12.93 8.82
CA PHE A 45 2.38 -12.74 7.37
C PHE A 45 3.69 -12.10 6.92
N GLN A 46 4.49 -11.48 7.80
CA GLN A 46 5.71 -10.79 7.39
C GLN A 46 6.67 -11.71 6.61
N SER A 47 6.90 -12.95 7.06
CA SER A 47 7.79 -13.87 6.36
C SER A 47 7.28 -14.26 4.97
N MET A 48 5.96 -14.36 4.79
CA MET A 48 5.34 -14.57 3.48
C MET A 48 5.58 -13.35 2.57
N PHE A 49 5.43 -12.15 3.13
CA PHE A 49 5.63 -10.91 2.38
C PHE A 49 7.08 -10.77 1.94
N GLU A 50 8.04 -11.08 2.82
CA GLU A 50 9.47 -11.07 2.50
C GLU A 50 9.84 -12.07 1.41
N THR A 51 9.29 -13.29 1.49
CA THR A 51 9.45 -14.31 0.44
C THR A 51 8.88 -13.82 -0.89
N ASN A 52 7.69 -13.23 -0.89
CA ASN A 52 7.06 -12.73 -2.10
C ASN A 52 7.79 -11.51 -2.67
N LEU A 53 8.26 -10.59 -1.82
CA LEU A 53 9.02 -9.41 -2.22
C LEU A 53 10.33 -9.80 -2.91
N THR A 54 11.13 -10.65 -2.27
CA THR A 54 12.44 -11.09 -2.80
C THR A 54 12.29 -11.98 -4.02
N GLY A 55 11.19 -12.73 -4.15
CA GLY A 55 10.87 -13.49 -5.35
C GLY A 55 10.34 -12.63 -6.51
N LEU A 56 9.71 -11.49 -6.22
CA LEU A 56 9.08 -10.60 -7.20
C LEU A 56 10.04 -9.52 -7.71
N SER A 57 10.81 -8.92 -6.82
CA SER A 57 11.58 -7.71 -7.12
C SER A 57 13.08 -8.00 -7.25
N PRO A 58 13.67 -7.71 -8.44
CA PRO A 58 15.12 -7.70 -8.60
C PRO A 58 15.84 -6.72 -7.66
N ALA A 59 15.17 -5.66 -7.21
CA ALA A 59 15.74 -4.64 -6.32
C ALA A 59 15.97 -5.14 -4.88
N TYR A 60 15.61 -6.38 -4.57
CA TYR A 60 15.91 -7.04 -3.30
C TYR A 60 16.64 -8.38 -3.52
N ALA A 61 17.32 -8.55 -4.65
CA ALA A 61 17.96 -9.81 -5.02
C ALA A 61 19.22 -10.11 -4.19
N ASN A 62 19.86 -9.10 -3.61
CA ASN A 62 21.12 -9.22 -2.90
C ASN A 62 21.01 -8.78 -1.44
N SER A 63 21.93 -9.29 -0.62
CA SER A 63 22.03 -8.89 0.78
C SER A 63 22.55 -7.46 0.88
N GLY A 64 21.81 -6.61 1.59
CA GLY A 64 22.14 -5.20 1.78
C GLY A 64 21.27 -4.25 0.97
N ASP A 65 20.55 -4.77 -0.03
CA ASP A 65 19.64 -4.01 -0.88
C ASP A 65 18.51 -3.38 -0.06
N LYS A 66 18.18 -2.14 -0.40
CA LYS A 66 17.14 -1.35 0.24
C LYS A 66 16.30 -0.63 -0.80
N ASN A 67 15.08 -0.27 -0.41
CA ASN A 67 14.34 0.74 -1.17
C ASN A 67 14.83 2.16 -0.85
N ALA A 68 14.26 3.13 -1.55
CA ALA A 68 14.51 4.55 -1.34
C ALA A 68 14.15 5.10 0.05
N LEU A 69 13.47 4.32 0.90
CA LEU A 69 13.27 4.67 2.32
C LEU A 69 14.42 4.16 3.21
N GLY A 70 15.42 3.49 2.62
CA GLY A 70 16.51 2.85 3.34
C GLY A 70 16.10 1.57 4.08
N LEU A 71 14.95 0.99 3.73
CA LEU A 71 14.43 -0.23 4.35
C LEU A 71 14.89 -1.46 3.57
N ASP A 72 15.48 -2.42 4.27
CA ASP A 72 15.73 -3.75 3.71
C ASP A 72 14.42 -4.55 3.59
N ALA A 73 14.50 -5.74 2.97
CA ALA A 73 13.33 -6.57 2.73
C ALA A 73 12.54 -6.89 4.02
N ALA A 74 13.24 -7.20 5.12
CA ALA A 74 12.62 -7.54 6.39
C ALA A 74 11.91 -6.32 7.03
N ALA A 75 12.58 -5.16 7.05
CA ALA A 75 12.02 -3.92 7.59
C ALA A 75 10.84 -3.43 6.75
N PHE A 76 10.97 -3.43 5.42
CA PHE A 76 9.90 -3.00 4.53
C PHE A 76 8.67 -3.90 4.64
N THR A 77 8.86 -5.21 4.62
CA THR A 77 7.72 -6.15 4.74
C THR A 77 7.15 -6.20 6.14
N GLY A 78 7.93 -5.93 7.19
CA GLY A 78 7.41 -5.71 8.54
C GLY A 78 6.46 -4.51 8.61
N LEU A 79 6.82 -3.42 7.91
CA LEU A 79 5.98 -2.24 7.77
C LEU A 79 4.69 -2.52 6.96
N LEU A 80 4.78 -3.33 5.90
CA LEU A 80 3.63 -3.66 5.03
C LEU A 80 2.71 -4.74 5.60
N ALA A 81 3.24 -5.70 6.36
CA ALA A 81 2.47 -6.83 6.88
C ALA A 81 1.40 -6.42 7.90
N THR A 82 1.48 -5.20 8.44
CA THR A 82 0.41 -4.62 9.25
C THR A 82 -0.43 -3.71 8.37
N ASP A 83 -1.59 -4.22 7.93
CA ASP A 83 -2.45 -3.53 6.99
C ASP A 83 -3.31 -2.48 7.70
N VAL A 84 -2.71 -1.32 7.95
CA VAL A 84 -3.32 -0.16 8.59
C VAL A 84 -3.02 1.12 7.83
N LEU A 85 -4.02 2.00 7.76
CA LEU A 85 -3.84 3.36 7.29
C LEU A 85 -3.34 4.22 8.45
N ASN A 86 -2.08 4.65 8.34
CA ASN A 86 -1.53 5.64 9.26
C ASN A 86 -2.07 7.03 8.88
N VAL A 87 -2.45 7.81 9.88
CA VAL A 87 -2.99 9.16 9.70
C VAL A 87 -2.25 10.11 10.62
N SER A 88 -1.68 11.17 10.05
CA SER A 88 -1.20 12.31 10.83
C SER A 88 -2.37 13.24 11.18
N LEU A 89 -2.44 13.68 12.44
CA LEU A 89 -3.52 14.58 12.92
C LEU A 89 -3.14 16.06 12.84
N ASP A 90 -1.85 16.35 12.76
CA ASP A 90 -1.26 17.69 12.83
C ASP A 90 -0.15 17.93 11.79
N GLY A 91 0.24 16.89 11.05
CA GLY A 91 1.20 16.95 9.96
C GLY A 91 0.55 16.88 8.58
N LYS A 92 1.39 16.91 7.54
CA LYS A 92 0.93 16.80 6.16
C LYS A 92 0.42 15.38 5.90
N THR A 93 -0.81 15.27 5.40
CA THR A 93 -1.38 14.00 4.93
C THR A 93 -0.86 13.68 3.53
N THR A 94 -0.02 12.66 3.40
CA THR A 94 0.44 12.15 2.11
C THR A 94 0.89 10.70 2.21
N PHE A 95 0.77 9.98 1.10
CA PHE A 95 1.33 8.65 0.94
C PHE A 95 2.86 8.71 0.87
N TYR A 96 3.40 9.62 0.05
CA TYR A 96 4.82 9.97 0.01
C TYR A 96 5.04 11.29 -0.75
N ASP A 97 5.87 12.18 -0.22
CA ASP A 97 6.25 13.44 -0.87
C ASP A 97 7.77 13.71 -0.90
N GLY A 98 8.57 12.68 -0.65
CA GLY A 98 10.03 12.80 -0.49
C GLY A 98 10.50 13.11 0.94
N THR A 99 9.59 13.53 1.84
CA THR A 99 9.92 13.83 3.25
C THR A 99 9.01 13.05 4.21
N ASN A 100 7.71 13.14 4.00
CA ASN A 100 6.68 12.46 4.76
C ASN A 100 6.37 11.13 4.09
N VAL A 101 6.19 10.09 4.89
CA VAL A 101 6.01 8.71 4.43
C VAL A 101 4.80 8.13 5.15
N LEU A 102 3.81 7.67 4.39
CA LEU A 102 2.65 6.93 4.89
C LEU A 102 1.94 7.65 6.05
N THR A 103 1.67 8.94 5.88
CA THR A 103 0.96 9.79 6.86
C THR A 103 -0.53 9.93 6.52
N GLY A 104 -0.98 9.17 5.54
CA GLY A 104 -2.33 9.10 5.00
C GLY A 104 -2.26 9.06 3.48
N ARG A 105 -3.23 9.69 2.81
CA ARG A 105 -3.20 9.92 1.36
C ARG A 105 -3.96 11.20 1.01
N ALA A 106 -3.36 12.05 0.19
CA ALA A 106 -4.04 13.14 -0.48
C ALA A 106 -4.73 12.62 -1.76
N LEU A 107 -5.68 13.39 -2.28
CA LEU A 107 -6.41 13.01 -3.50
C LEU A 107 -5.51 12.87 -4.72
N ALA A 108 -4.46 13.69 -4.80
CA ALA A 108 -3.52 13.73 -5.91
C ALA A 108 -2.26 12.85 -5.70
N ASP A 109 -2.19 12.08 -4.61
CA ASP A 109 -1.06 11.17 -4.41
C ASP A 109 -1.14 10.03 -5.41
N ASP A 110 -0.07 9.85 -6.20
CA ASP A 110 0.11 8.69 -7.07
C ASP A 110 0.61 7.50 -6.25
N VAL A 111 -0.33 6.89 -5.53
CA VAL A 111 -0.04 5.81 -4.58
C VAL A 111 0.60 4.60 -5.28
N ILE A 112 0.10 4.22 -6.46
CA ILE A 112 0.56 3.00 -7.13
C ILE A 112 1.98 3.20 -7.69
N THR A 113 2.29 4.33 -8.32
CA THR A 113 3.67 4.61 -8.74
C THR A 113 4.62 4.62 -7.55
N VAL A 114 4.24 5.24 -6.42
CA VAL A 114 5.09 5.21 -5.21
C VAL A 114 5.30 3.78 -4.70
N GLU A 115 4.26 2.95 -4.64
CA GLU A 115 4.40 1.55 -4.24
C GLU A 115 5.32 0.77 -5.17
N LEU A 116 5.17 0.93 -6.48
CA LEU A 116 6.04 0.31 -7.49
C LEU A 116 7.48 0.78 -7.36
N LEU A 117 7.72 2.07 -7.09
CA LEU A 117 9.05 2.60 -6.79
C LEU A 117 9.67 1.97 -5.55
N LEU A 118 8.91 1.77 -4.48
CA LEU A 118 9.40 1.13 -3.25
C LEU A 118 9.66 -0.38 -3.41
N ILE A 119 9.02 -1.01 -4.38
CA ILE A 119 9.22 -2.42 -4.70
C ILE A 119 10.39 -2.59 -5.65
N PHE A 120 10.46 -1.81 -6.74
CA PHE A 120 11.32 -2.05 -7.90
C PHE A 120 12.42 -0.99 -8.12
N GLY A 121 12.33 0.17 -7.49
CA GLY A 121 13.18 1.32 -7.76
C GLY A 121 14.57 1.30 -7.10
N GLY A 122 14.83 0.40 -6.16
CA GLY A 122 16.08 0.39 -5.39
C GLY A 122 16.24 1.63 -4.50
N GLU A 123 17.46 1.95 -4.06
CA GLU A 123 17.73 3.05 -3.13
C GLU A 123 17.54 4.44 -3.72
N ASP A 124 17.63 4.59 -5.05
CA ASP A 124 17.62 5.88 -5.73
C ASP A 124 16.52 6.02 -6.80
N PHE A 125 15.56 5.08 -6.80
CA PHE A 125 14.45 5.00 -7.75
C PHE A 125 14.82 4.64 -9.19
N SER A 126 16.07 4.25 -9.47
CA SER A 126 16.54 4.03 -10.84
C SER A 126 16.73 2.58 -11.26
N GLU A 127 16.59 1.60 -10.36
CA GLU A 127 17.05 0.24 -10.62
C GLU A 127 16.23 -0.52 -11.67
N ASN A 128 14.89 -0.51 -11.56
CA ASN A 128 13.99 -1.15 -12.52
C ASN A 128 12.90 -0.16 -13.00
N PRO A 129 13.25 0.85 -13.80
CA PRO A 129 12.37 1.97 -14.12
C PRO A 129 11.13 1.54 -14.91
N SER A 130 11.22 0.49 -15.74
CA SER A 130 10.08 -0.04 -16.49
C SER A 130 9.04 -0.75 -15.62
N LEU A 131 9.37 -1.06 -14.35
CA LEU A 131 8.48 -1.70 -13.39
C LEU A 131 8.05 -0.74 -12.27
N SER A 132 8.57 0.49 -12.27
CA SER A 132 8.43 1.45 -11.17
C SER A 132 7.38 2.53 -11.42
N ASN A 133 6.48 2.35 -12.40
CA ASN A 133 5.44 3.31 -12.75
C ASN A 133 4.22 2.59 -13.36
N ASP A 134 3.02 3.02 -13.01
CA ASP A 134 1.76 2.41 -13.49
C ASP A 134 1.23 3.03 -14.79
N ASN A 135 1.86 4.11 -15.26
CA ASN A 135 1.53 4.92 -16.43
C ASN A 135 0.16 5.63 -16.31
N VAL A 136 -0.28 5.96 -15.10
CA VAL A 136 -1.53 6.71 -14.83
C VAL A 136 -1.23 7.99 -14.03
N ASP A 137 -0.86 9.05 -14.76
CA ASP A 137 -0.36 10.29 -14.13
C ASP A 137 -1.45 11.17 -13.48
N ALA A 138 -2.71 11.05 -13.91
CA ALA A 138 -3.79 11.92 -13.44
C ALA A 138 -5.19 11.35 -13.70
N ASN A 139 -6.17 11.89 -12.97
CA ASN A 139 -7.59 11.69 -13.27
C ASN A 139 -8.01 12.39 -14.56
N ASP A 140 -9.01 11.81 -15.21
CA ASP A 140 -9.69 12.36 -16.39
C ASP A 140 -10.38 13.71 -16.12
N LYS A 141 -10.84 13.92 -14.88
CA LYS A 141 -11.45 15.16 -14.41
C LYS A 141 -10.69 15.74 -13.23
N THR A 142 -10.51 17.06 -13.24
CA THR A 142 -9.93 17.79 -12.11
C THR A 142 -10.81 17.65 -10.87
N PHE A 143 -10.17 17.51 -9.71
CA PHE A 143 -10.85 17.56 -8.41
C PHE A 143 -11.60 18.88 -8.21
N LEU A 144 -12.71 18.82 -7.48
CA LEU A 144 -13.44 20.00 -7.06
C LEU A 144 -12.63 20.74 -6.00
N ASN A 145 -12.77 22.07 -5.95
CA ASN A 145 -12.16 22.90 -4.90
C ASN A 145 -12.98 22.94 -3.59
N SER A 146 -14.11 22.23 -3.55
CA SER A 146 -15.00 22.12 -2.40
C SER A 146 -15.52 20.69 -2.24
N PHE A 147 -15.89 20.32 -1.03
CA PHE A 147 -16.51 19.03 -0.73
C PHE A 147 -17.68 18.73 -1.69
N PRO A 148 -17.77 17.51 -2.27
CA PRO A 148 -17.05 16.28 -1.93
C PRO A 148 -15.62 16.12 -2.50
N TYR A 149 -15.02 17.15 -3.11
CA TYR A 149 -13.66 17.18 -3.70
C TYR A 149 -13.43 16.19 -4.87
N LEU A 150 -14.03 15.00 -4.87
CA LEU A 150 -14.06 14.08 -5.99
C LEU A 150 -14.97 14.63 -7.11
N ALA A 151 -14.51 14.50 -8.35
CA ALA A 151 -15.32 14.81 -9.53
C ALA A 151 -16.47 13.80 -9.68
N SER A 152 -17.53 14.18 -10.41
CA SER A 152 -18.64 13.26 -10.67
C SER A 152 -18.21 12.11 -11.58
N PRO A 153 -18.66 10.86 -11.31
CA PRO A 153 -18.52 9.76 -12.25
C PRO A 153 -19.21 10.12 -13.57
N TRP A 154 -18.51 9.89 -14.69
CA TRP A 154 -18.88 10.15 -16.10
C TRP A 154 -19.94 11.23 -16.38
#